data_AF-A0A645G2U8-F1
#
_entry.id   AF-A0A645G2U8-F1
#
_cell.length_a   1.000
_cell.length_b   1.000
_cell.length_c   1.000
_cell.angle_alpha   90.00
_cell.angle_beta   90.00
_cell.angle_gamma   90.00
#
_symmetry.space_group_name_H-M   'P 1'
#
loop_
_entity.id
_entity.type
_entity.pdbx_description
1 polymer ?
#
loop_
_entity_poly.entity_id
_entity_poly.type
_entity_poly.pdbx_seq_one_letter_code
_entity_poly.pdbx_strand_id
1 'polypeptide(L)'
;MEALILSGVAMFLSHSTRPASGSEHHIAHFLEMQYARRGFKPMFHGTKVGIACGMVADVYSRMSRIEAITTKPHVLESEILQPMFGELYSELLKENTPDPVAAVDPQFLVDNWGKIREILSRVPSGDEVRSLLRSAGGPPDWRSAGIPEDLARFAIRYGYYARFRITLMRLLGIIDLSGMEDEIYEC
;
A
#
# COMPACT_ATOMS: atom_id res chain seq x y z
N MET A 1 -10.19 -22.42 -2.56
CA MET A 1 -9.38 -23.03 -1.48
C MET A 1 -7.95 -23.31 -1.95
N GLU A 2 -7.76 -23.94 -3.11
CA GLU A 2 -6.43 -24.24 -3.69
C GLU A 2 -5.49 -23.02 -3.78
N ALA A 3 -5.98 -21.86 -4.26
CA ALA A 3 -5.17 -20.65 -4.36
C ALA A 3 -4.57 -20.18 -3.01
N LEU A 4 -5.29 -20.36 -1.90
CA LEU A 4 -4.77 -20.02 -0.57
C LEU A 4 -3.68 -20.99 -0.12
N ILE A 5 -3.82 -22.28 -0.45
CA ILE A 5 -2.80 -23.30 -0.18
C ILE A 5 -1.54 -22.99 -0.99
N LEU A 6 -1.68 -22.70 -2.28
CA LEU A 6 -0.55 -22.33 -3.14
C LEU A 6 0.16 -21.08 -2.66
N SER A 7 -0.58 -20.07 -2.20
CA SER A 7 -0.01 -18.87 -1.58
C SER A 7 0.81 -19.23 -0.32
N GLY A 8 0.29 -20.12 0.54
CA GLY A 8 1.01 -20.65 1.70
C GLY A 8 2.30 -21.40 1.31
N VAL A 9 2.24 -22.25 0.28
CA VAL A 9 3.42 -22.96 -0.25
C VAL A 9 4.44 -21.98 -0.82
N ALA A 10 4.02 -20.95 -1.55
CA ALA A 10 4.92 -19.92 -2.08
C ALA A 10 5.64 -19.15 -0.96
N MET A 11 4.94 -18.80 0.12
CA MET A 11 5.56 -18.18 1.29
C MET A 11 6.56 -19.12 1.98
N PHE A 12 6.21 -20.40 2.10
CA PHE A 12 7.09 -21.42 2.68
C PHE A 12 8.37 -21.58 1.86
N LEU A 13 8.26 -21.75 0.54
CA LEU A 13 9.39 -21.94 -0.38
C LEU A 13 10.28 -20.71 -0.50
N SER A 14 9.73 -19.50 -0.39
CA SER A 14 10.50 -18.25 -0.45
C SER A 14 11.06 -17.80 0.89
N HIS A 15 10.74 -18.52 1.98
CA HIS A 15 11.05 -18.11 3.35
C HIS A 15 10.62 -16.67 3.67
N SER A 16 9.54 -16.19 3.03
CA SER A 16 9.10 -14.81 3.12
C SER A 16 7.59 -14.71 2.87
N THR A 17 6.93 -13.73 3.49
CA THR A 17 5.53 -13.45 3.19
C THR A 17 5.33 -12.67 1.89
N ARG A 18 6.41 -12.19 1.25
CA ARG A 18 6.35 -11.34 0.06
C ARG A 18 5.51 -11.87 -1.11
N PRO A 19 5.48 -13.18 -1.41
CA PRO A 19 4.60 -13.70 -2.47
C PRO A 19 3.11 -13.49 -2.22
N ALA A 20 2.71 -13.28 -0.96
CA ALA A 20 1.32 -13.16 -0.56
C ALA A 20 1.00 -11.83 0.13
N SER A 21 2.01 -10.97 0.39
CA SER A 21 1.87 -9.80 1.26
C SER A 21 2.77 -8.64 0.81
N GLY A 22 2.13 -7.66 0.18
CA GLY A 22 2.71 -6.41 -0.31
C GLY A 22 2.04 -5.16 0.28
N SER A 23 1.94 -4.10 -0.52
CA SER A 23 1.40 -2.80 -0.09
C SER A 23 -0.05 -2.89 0.38
N GLU A 24 -0.85 -3.72 -0.28
CA GLU A 24 -2.25 -3.97 0.06
C GLU A 24 -2.42 -4.55 1.47
N HIS A 25 -1.49 -5.40 1.91
CA HIS A 25 -1.48 -5.92 3.27
C HIS A 25 -1.06 -4.87 4.30
N HIS A 26 -0.13 -3.98 3.97
CA HIS A 26 0.25 -2.89 4.87
C HIS A 26 -0.95 -1.96 5.12
N ILE A 27 -1.67 -1.61 4.05
CA ILE A 27 -2.92 -0.84 4.12
C ILE A 27 -3.96 -1.60 4.97
N ALA A 28 -4.14 -2.89 4.77
CA ALA A 28 -5.08 -3.69 5.55
C ALA A 28 -4.72 -3.69 7.06
N HIS A 29 -3.45 -3.81 7.42
CA HIS A 29 -2.98 -3.71 8.80
C HIS A 29 -3.16 -2.31 9.38
N PHE A 30 -2.93 -1.26 8.59
CA PHE A 30 -3.24 0.11 9.00
C PHE A 30 -4.72 0.26 9.33
N LEU A 31 -5.61 -0.22 8.45
CA LEU A 31 -7.06 -0.20 8.68
C LEU A 31 -7.44 -0.99 9.94
N GLU A 32 -6.80 -2.13 10.21
CA GLU A 32 -7.01 -2.91 11.45
C GLU A 32 -6.72 -2.09 12.70
N MET A 33 -5.57 -1.43 12.74
CA MET A 33 -5.19 -0.57 13.86
C MET A 33 -6.18 0.57 14.06
N GLN A 34 -6.58 1.23 12.97
CA GLN A 34 -7.50 2.37 13.05
C GLN A 34 -8.92 1.96 13.44
N TYR A 35 -9.40 0.80 12.98
CA TYR A 35 -10.71 0.28 13.38
C TYR A 35 -10.73 -0.05 14.88
N ALA A 36 -9.69 -0.73 15.38
CA ALA A 36 -9.57 -1.02 16.80
C ALA A 36 -9.53 0.27 17.64
N ARG A 37 -8.71 1.25 17.23
CA ARG A 37 -8.55 2.53 17.94
C ARG A 37 -9.82 3.38 17.96
N ARG A 38 -10.57 3.41 16.84
CA ARG A 38 -11.81 4.20 16.71
C ARG A 38 -13.05 3.46 17.21
N GLY A 39 -12.91 2.24 17.74
CA GLY A 39 -14.03 1.44 18.23
C GLY A 39 -14.99 0.97 17.13
N PHE A 40 -14.53 0.89 15.89
CA PHE A 40 -15.34 0.39 14.78
C PHE A 40 -15.47 -1.14 14.84
N LYS A 41 -16.59 -1.66 14.33
CA LYS A 41 -16.78 -3.10 14.19
C LYS A 41 -15.67 -3.67 13.28
N PRO A 42 -14.92 -4.70 13.71
CA PRO A 42 -13.85 -5.27 12.89
C PRO A 42 -14.36 -5.78 11.54
N MET A 43 -13.67 -5.40 10.47
CA MET A 43 -13.84 -5.97 9.14
C MET A 43 -12.93 -7.18 8.97
N PHE A 44 -13.35 -8.20 8.21
CA PHE A 44 -12.49 -9.34 7.90
C PHE A 44 -11.20 -8.92 7.21
N HIS A 45 -10.09 -9.59 7.54
CA HIS A 45 -8.77 -9.28 6.98
C HIS A 45 -8.78 -9.32 5.44
N GLY A 46 -9.27 -10.42 4.86
CA GLY A 46 -9.34 -10.60 3.40
C GLY A 46 -10.16 -9.52 2.68
N THR A 47 -11.21 -8.98 3.32
CA THR A 47 -11.99 -7.88 2.75
C THR A 47 -11.15 -6.60 2.63
N LYS A 48 -10.43 -6.22 3.69
CA LYS A 48 -9.53 -5.05 3.68
C LYS A 48 -8.40 -5.23 2.66
N VAL A 49 -7.78 -6.41 2.63
CA VAL A 49 -6.71 -6.74 1.67
C VAL A 49 -7.22 -6.65 0.24
N GLY A 50 -8.40 -7.19 -0.06
CA GLY A 50 -9.01 -7.13 -1.39
C GLY A 50 -9.26 -5.70 -1.86
N ILE A 51 -9.90 -4.88 -1.01
CA ILE A 51 -10.15 -3.46 -1.32
C ILE A 51 -8.83 -2.71 -1.53
N ALA A 52 -7.87 -2.90 -0.63
CA ALA A 52 -6.55 -2.28 -0.73
C ALA A 52 -5.81 -2.73 -2.00
N CYS A 53 -5.97 -3.97 -2.43
CA CYS A 53 -5.39 -4.48 -3.67
C CYS A 53 -5.91 -3.71 -4.89
N GLY A 54 -7.21 -3.42 -4.95
CA GLY A 54 -7.80 -2.57 -5.99
C GLY A 54 -7.20 -1.16 -5.99
N MET A 55 -7.16 -0.51 -4.82
CA MET A 55 -6.60 0.84 -4.67
C MET A 55 -5.12 0.91 -5.07
N VAL A 56 -4.31 -0.06 -4.63
CA VAL A 56 -2.89 -0.16 -4.97
C VAL A 56 -2.69 -0.43 -6.45
N ALA A 57 -3.54 -1.26 -7.06
CA ALA A 57 -3.49 -1.53 -8.49
C ALA A 57 -3.76 -0.26 -9.34
N ASP A 58 -4.65 0.64 -8.90
CA ASP A 58 -4.83 1.93 -9.57
C ASP A 58 -3.56 2.78 -9.51
N VAL A 59 -2.96 2.90 -8.32
CA VAL A 59 -1.69 3.62 -8.14
C VAL A 59 -0.62 3.03 -9.06
N TYR A 60 -0.51 1.70 -9.12
CA TYR A 60 0.49 1.02 -9.94
C TYR A 60 0.23 1.28 -11.43
N SER A 61 -1.03 1.27 -11.87
CA SER A 61 -1.41 1.60 -13.24
C SER A 61 -1.03 3.04 -13.60
N ARG A 62 -1.32 4.02 -12.73
CA ARG A 62 -0.96 5.42 -12.96
C ARG A 62 0.56 5.62 -12.98
N MET A 63 1.27 5.07 -11.99
CA MET A 63 2.74 5.12 -11.95
C MET A 63 3.38 4.42 -13.15
N SER A 64 2.76 3.37 -13.70
CA SER A 64 3.28 2.66 -14.88
C SER A 64 3.35 3.54 -16.15
N ARG A 65 2.63 4.67 -16.17
CA ARG A 65 2.55 5.62 -17.29
C ARG A 65 3.57 6.75 -17.19
N ILE A 66 4.20 6.95 -16.03
CA ILE A 66 5.17 8.04 -15.80
C ILE A 66 6.52 7.68 -16.42
N GLU A 67 6.90 8.33 -17.51
CA GLU A 67 8.04 7.85 -18.30
C GLU A 67 9.38 7.88 -17.58
N ALA A 68 9.62 8.96 -16.84
CA ALA A 68 10.81 9.19 -16.05
C ALA A 68 10.42 9.80 -14.71
N ILE A 69 11.24 9.54 -13.69
CA ILE A 69 11.06 10.06 -12.34
C ILE A 69 12.31 10.82 -11.91
N THR A 70 12.11 11.79 -11.02
CA THR A 70 13.16 12.35 -10.17
C THR A 70 12.90 11.94 -8.74
N THR A 71 13.91 12.09 -7.89
CA THR A 71 13.83 11.72 -6.47
C THR A 71 13.99 12.93 -5.58
N LYS A 72 13.33 12.88 -4.42
CA LYS A 72 13.47 13.82 -3.32
C LYS A 72 13.89 13.10 -2.04
N PRO A 73 14.49 13.80 -1.06
CA PRO A 73 14.74 13.21 0.25
C PRO A 73 13.44 12.70 0.89
N HIS A 74 13.51 11.54 1.53
CA HIS A 74 12.38 11.07 2.33
C HIS A 74 12.21 11.97 3.55
N VAL A 75 10.97 12.37 3.83
CA VAL A 75 10.62 13.17 5.00
C VAL A 75 9.50 12.45 5.74
N LEU A 76 9.72 12.19 7.03
CA LEU A 76 8.67 11.69 7.91
C LEU A 76 7.74 12.85 8.28
N GLU A 77 6.55 12.88 7.69
CA GLU A 77 5.51 13.91 7.91
C GLU A 77 4.85 13.77 9.29
N SER A 78 5.59 14.08 10.35
CA SER A 78 5.21 13.88 11.75
C SER A 78 3.90 14.59 12.11
N GLU A 79 3.66 15.77 11.56
CA GLU A 79 2.48 16.60 11.78
C GLU A 79 1.19 15.92 11.28
N ILE A 80 1.31 15.04 10.28
CA ILE A 80 0.20 14.28 9.69
C ILE A 80 0.09 12.89 10.34
N LEU A 81 1.22 12.22 10.57
CA LEU A 81 1.27 10.87 11.09
C LEU A 81 0.90 10.80 12.58
N GLN A 82 1.37 11.75 13.40
CA GLN A 82 1.17 11.70 14.85
C GLN A 82 -0.32 11.78 15.24
N PRO A 83 -1.14 12.72 14.72
CA PRO A 83 -2.58 12.74 15.04
C PRO A 83 -3.32 11.47 14.59
N MET A 84 -2.88 10.85 13.49
CA MET A 84 -3.56 9.68 12.93
C MET A 84 -3.22 8.37 13.63
N PHE A 85 -1.96 8.17 13.99
CA PHE A 85 -1.54 7.00 14.76
C PHE A 85 -1.82 7.17 16.27
N GLY A 86 -1.89 8.40 16.76
CA GLY A 86 -2.20 8.71 18.16
C GLY A 86 -1.21 8.00 19.10
N GLU A 87 -1.74 7.20 20.02
CA GLU A 87 -0.95 6.42 20.98
C GLU A 87 0.01 5.41 20.30
N LEU A 88 -0.30 4.97 19.08
CA LEU A 88 0.54 4.04 18.31
C LEU A 88 1.69 4.73 17.57
N TYR A 89 1.80 6.06 17.64
CA TYR A 89 2.83 6.80 16.90
C TYR A 89 4.26 6.42 17.34
N SER A 90 4.48 6.17 18.63
CA SER A 90 5.77 5.71 19.14
C SER A 90 6.17 4.34 18.59
N GLU A 91 5.21 3.42 18.45
CA GLU A 91 5.43 2.11 17.85
C GLU A 91 5.67 2.21 16.34
N LEU A 92 4.98 3.11 15.64
CA LEU A 92 5.29 3.43 14.24
C LEU A 92 6.75 3.87 14.09
N LEU A 93 7.23 4.78 14.95
CA LEU A 93 8.62 5.25 14.88
C LEU A 93 9.61 4.11 15.08
N LYS A 94 9.38 3.24 16.07
CA LYS A 94 10.22 2.06 16.33
C LYS A 94 10.23 1.10 15.14
N GLU A 95 9.05 0.77 14.62
CA GLU A 95 8.86 -0.13 13.47
C GLU A 95 9.42 0.46 12.17
N ASN A 96 9.72 1.76 12.10
CA ASN A 96 10.24 2.41 10.89
C ASN A 96 11.63 3.04 11.09
N THR A 97 12.32 2.67 12.16
CA THR A 97 13.69 3.11 12.43
C THR A 97 14.63 1.89 12.51
N PRO A 98 15.69 1.81 11.69
CA PRO A 98 16.09 2.79 10.68
C PRO A 98 15.08 2.90 9.53
N ASP A 99 15.03 4.01 8.81
CA ASP A 99 14.10 4.14 7.69
C ASP A 99 14.42 3.10 6.59
N PRO A 100 13.48 2.19 6.23
CA PRO A 100 13.72 1.22 5.17
C PRO A 100 14.14 1.84 3.85
N VAL A 101 13.66 3.05 3.53
CA VAL A 101 13.99 3.73 2.27
C VAL A 101 15.40 4.32 2.28
N ALA A 102 16.00 4.54 3.46
CA ALA A 102 17.38 5.03 3.56
C ALA A 102 18.41 4.03 3.00
N ALA A 103 18.05 2.75 2.87
CA ALA A 103 18.87 1.72 2.25
C ALA A 103 18.74 1.69 0.71
N VAL A 104 17.86 2.50 0.11
CA VAL A 104 17.62 2.57 -1.33
C VAL A 104 18.49 3.67 -1.93
N ASP A 105 19.34 3.32 -2.89
CA ASP A 105 20.06 4.30 -3.71
C ASP A 105 19.08 5.00 -4.67
N PRO A 106 18.89 6.32 -4.57
CA PRO A 106 17.99 7.06 -5.45
C PRO A 106 18.38 6.95 -6.93
N GLN A 107 19.67 6.91 -7.25
CA GLN A 107 20.12 6.81 -8.64
C GLN A 107 19.81 5.43 -9.20
N PHE A 108 20.00 4.37 -8.41
CA PHE A 108 19.60 3.01 -8.80
C PHE A 108 18.09 2.91 -9.11
N LEU A 109 17.25 3.60 -8.34
CA LEU A 109 15.81 3.66 -8.58
C LEU A 109 15.50 4.34 -9.92
N VAL A 110 16.11 5.50 -10.20
CA VAL A 110 15.95 6.23 -11.46
C VAL A 110 16.41 5.39 -12.66
N ASP A 111 17.62 4.82 -12.58
CA ASP A 111 18.23 4.05 -13.66
C ASP A 111 17.43 2.78 -14.01
N ASN A 112 16.72 2.21 -13.03
CA ASN A 112 15.90 1.00 -13.22
C ASN A 112 14.40 1.29 -13.31
N TRP A 113 13.99 2.57 -13.37
CA TRP A 113 12.58 2.94 -13.37
C TRP A 113 11.80 2.30 -14.53
N GLY A 114 12.39 2.23 -15.73
CA GLY A 114 11.78 1.57 -16.89
C GLY A 114 11.40 0.10 -16.62
N LYS A 115 12.25 -0.66 -15.91
CA LYS A 115 11.96 -2.05 -15.53
C LYS A 115 10.87 -2.13 -14.47
N ILE A 116 10.88 -1.21 -13.50
CA ILE A 116 9.83 -1.12 -12.49
C ILE A 116 8.50 -0.85 -13.18
N ARG A 117 8.46 0.12 -14.09
CA ARG A 117 7.30 0.44 -14.93
C ARG A 117 6.74 -0.78 -15.64
N GLU A 118 7.61 -1.58 -16.26
CA GLU A 118 7.21 -2.81 -16.93
C GLU A 118 6.57 -3.82 -15.95
N ILE A 119 7.15 -4.00 -14.76
CA ILE A 119 6.58 -4.87 -13.72
C ILE A 119 5.21 -4.35 -13.26
N LEU A 120 5.07 -3.04 -13.02
CA LEU A 120 3.80 -2.42 -12.62
C LEU A 120 2.72 -2.62 -13.69
N SER A 121 3.08 -2.54 -14.97
CA SER A 121 2.14 -2.71 -16.08
C SER A 121 1.55 -4.13 -16.21
N ARG A 122 2.18 -5.12 -15.57
CA ARG A 122 1.71 -6.52 -15.56
C ARG A 122 0.74 -6.83 -14.43
N VAL A 123 0.55 -5.92 -13.47
CA VAL A 123 -0.41 -6.09 -12.37
C VAL A 123 -1.83 -5.91 -12.93
N PRO A 124 -2.80 -6.76 -12.54
CA PRO A 124 -4.20 -6.57 -12.92
C PRO A 124 -4.68 -5.15 -12.60
N SER A 125 -5.57 -4.62 -13.43
CA SER A 125 -6.12 -3.28 -13.18
C SER A 125 -6.96 -3.25 -11.90
N GLY A 126 -7.10 -2.07 -11.29
CA GLY A 126 -8.02 -1.90 -10.16
C GLY A 126 -9.44 -2.32 -10.51
N ASP A 127 -9.92 -2.03 -11.72
CA ASP A 127 -11.25 -2.45 -12.19
C ASP A 127 -11.42 -3.97 -12.24
N GLU A 128 -10.39 -4.68 -12.68
CA GLU A 128 -10.36 -6.14 -12.69
C GLU A 128 -10.44 -6.70 -11.26
N VAL A 129 -9.65 -6.15 -10.33
CA VAL A 129 -9.70 -6.54 -8.91
C VAL A 129 -11.10 -6.29 -8.32
N ARG A 130 -11.69 -5.10 -8.55
CA ARG A 130 -13.06 -4.78 -8.11
C ARG A 130 -14.09 -5.73 -8.70
N SER A 131 -13.93 -6.12 -9.96
CA SER A 131 -14.80 -7.09 -10.63
C SER A 131 -14.74 -8.48 -9.99
N LEU A 132 -13.53 -8.94 -9.66
CA LEU A 132 -13.31 -10.21 -8.96
C LEU A 132 -13.93 -10.20 -7.56
N LEU A 133 -13.79 -9.08 -6.82
CA LEU A 133 -14.41 -8.92 -5.50
C LEU A 133 -15.94 -8.99 -5.57
N ARG A 134 -16.56 -8.28 -6.53
CA ARG A 134 -18.02 -8.37 -6.77
C ARG A 134 -18.45 -9.79 -7.08
N SER A 135 -17.71 -10.47 -7.95
CA SER A 135 -18.01 -11.85 -8.36
C SER A 135 -17.89 -12.83 -7.19
N ALA A 136 -17.03 -12.55 -6.21
CA ALA A 136 -16.90 -13.30 -4.96
C ALA A 136 -17.93 -12.90 -3.88
N GLY A 137 -18.84 -11.97 -4.16
CA GLY A 137 -19.84 -11.46 -3.21
C GLY A 137 -19.30 -10.49 -2.15
N GLY A 138 -18.07 -9.98 -2.34
CA GLY A 138 -17.46 -8.98 -1.47
C GLY A 138 -17.68 -7.55 -1.94
N PRO A 139 -17.47 -6.55 -1.06
CA PRO A 139 -17.48 -5.14 -1.47
C PRO A 139 -16.31 -4.86 -2.42
N PRO A 140 -16.53 -4.23 -3.59
CA PRO A 140 -15.47 -3.92 -4.53
C PRO A 140 -14.51 -2.84 -4.05
N ASP A 141 -14.98 -1.90 -3.24
CA ASP A 141 -14.25 -0.67 -2.93
C ASP A 141 -14.48 -0.23 -1.48
N TRP A 142 -13.72 0.78 -1.07
CA TRP A 142 -13.75 1.29 0.29
C TRP A 142 -15.10 1.94 0.63
N ARG A 143 -15.75 2.59 -0.34
CA ARG A 143 -17.05 3.26 -0.17
C ARG A 143 -18.15 2.24 0.16
N SER A 144 -18.27 1.19 -0.65
CA SER A 144 -19.23 0.10 -0.48
C SER A 144 -18.95 -0.75 0.76
N ALA A 145 -17.70 -0.83 1.20
CA ALA A 145 -17.31 -1.50 2.44
C ALA A 145 -17.57 -0.66 3.71
N GLY A 146 -17.99 0.59 3.57
CA GLY A 146 -18.23 1.49 4.70
C GLY A 146 -16.96 2.01 5.37
N ILE A 147 -15.82 1.99 4.68
CA ILE A 147 -14.58 2.63 5.16
C ILE A 147 -14.77 4.15 5.03
N PRO A 148 -14.54 4.94 6.09
CA PRO A 148 -14.60 6.40 5.99
C PRO A 148 -13.60 6.97 4.98
N GLU A 149 -13.99 8.01 4.25
CA GLU A 149 -13.16 8.60 3.19
C GLU A 149 -11.83 9.14 3.71
N ASP A 150 -11.83 9.81 4.88
CA ASP A 150 -10.61 10.29 5.52
C ASP A 150 -9.63 9.14 5.75
N LEU A 151 -10.15 7.99 6.18
CA LEU A 151 -9.37 6.81 6.47
C LEU A 151 -8.87 6.14 5.19
N ALA A 152 -9.69 6.05 4.14
CA ALA A 152 -9.28 5.48 2.85
C ALA A 152 -8.15 6.31 2.19
N ARG A 153 -8.32 7.63 2.14
CA ARG A 153 -7.32 8.58 1.60
C ARG A 153 -6.02 8.55 2.39
N PHE A 154 -6.12 8.49 3.73
CA PHE A 154 -4.93 8.36 4.56
C PHE A 154 -4.25 7.01 4.36
N ALA A 155 -5.03 5.92 4.28
CA ALA A 155 -4.50 4.57 4.18
C ALA A 155 -3.70 4.36 2.89
N ILE A 156 -4.18 4.84 1.74
CA ILE A 156 -3.45 4.70 0.48
C ILE A 156 -2.12 5.48 0.49
N ARG A 157 -2.10 6.67 1.11
CA ARG A 157 -0.90 7.52 1.14
C ARG A 157 0.10 7.11 2.21
N TYR A 158 -0.36 6.65 3.38
CA TYR A 158 0.49 6.46 4.57
C TYR A 158 0.39 5.07 5.20
N GLY A 159 -0.48 4.18 4.71
CA GLY A 159 -0.68 2.84 5.27
C GLY A 159 0.58 1.97 5.25
N TYR A 160 1.56 2.30 4.40
CA TYR A 160 2.84 1.59 4.35
C TYR A 160 3.65 1.69 5.66
N TYR A 161 3.39 2.69 6.52
CA TYR A 161 4.05 2.84 7.82
C TYR A 161 3.66 1.75 8.83
N ALA A 162 2.64 0.93 8.55
CA ALA A 162 2.26 -0.19 9.41
C ALA A 162 3.29 -1.33 9.47
N ARG A 163 4.32 -1.34 8.60
CA ARG A 163 5.34 -2.41 8.51
C ARG A 163 6.70 -1.89 8.05
N PHE A 164 7.79 -2.40 8.62
CA PHE A 164 9.16 -2.23 8.13
C PHE A 164 9.39 -2.99 6.81
N ARG A 165 8.92 -2.48 5.66
CA ARG A 165 9.16 -3.16 4.36
C ARG A 165 9.07 -2.23 3.16
N ILE A 166 10.02 -2.38 2.24
CA ILE A 166 10.01 -1.74 0.92
C ILE A 166 8.92 -2.35 0.03
N THR A 167 8.05 -1.48 -0.47
CA THR A 167 7.06 -1.70 -1.53
C THR A 167 7.00 -0.43 -2.38
N LEU A 168 6.33 -0.44 -3.55
CA LEU A 168 6.21 0.79 -4.34
C LEU A 168 5.61 1.94 -3.52
N MET A 169 4.55 1.68 -2.74
CA MET A 169 3.90 2.72 -1.93
C MET A 169 4.86 3.43 -0.95
N ARG A 170 5.87 2.72 -0.44
CA ARG A 170 6.93 3.33 0.37
C ARG A 170 7.96 4.09 -0.47
N LEU A 171 8.31 3.56 -1.65
CA LEU A 171 9.21 4.25 -2.59
C LEU A 171 8.62 5.56 -3.11
N LEU A 172 7.29 5.69 -3.19
CA LEU A 172 6.64 6.96 -3.54
C LEU A 172 6.99 8.09 -2.56
N GLY A 173 7.42 7.78 -1.34
CA GLY A 173 7.91 8.78 -0.38
C GLY A 173 9.22 9.47 -0.80
N ILE A 174 9.99 8.87 -1.72
CA ILE A 174 11.23 9.45 -2.29
C ILE A 174 11.11 9.80 -3.77
N ILE A 175 10.01 9.47 -4.42
CA ILE A 175 9.75 9.88 -5.80
C ILE A 175 9.12 11.27 -5.77
N ASP A 176 9.67 12.19 -6.54
CA ASP A 176 9.07 13.50 -6.71
C ASP A 176 7.91 13.40 -7.72
N LEU A 177 6.69 13.54 -7.21
CA LEU A 177 5.47 13.47 -8.00
C LEU A 177 5.09 14.84 -8.60
N SER A 178 5.85 15.92 -8.35
CA SER A 178 5.68 17.23 -9.00
C SER A 178 4.23 17.79 -8.96
N GLY A 179 3.48 17.54 -7.89
CA GLY A 179 2.08 17.98 -7.74
C GLY A 179 1.03 16.99 -8.24
N MET A 180 1.44 15.81 -8.72
CA MET A 180 0.53 14.73 -9.16
C MET A 180 0.04 13.86 -8.00
N GLU A 181 0.36 14.18 -6.75
CA GLU A 181 0.02 13.37 -5.57
C GLU A 181 -1.47 13.00 -5.52
N ASP A 182 -2.36 13.98 -5.73
CA ASP A 182 -3.81 13.75 -5.64
C ASP A 182 -4.31 12.83 -6.76
N GLU A 183 -3.74 12.93 -7.97
CA GLU A 183 -4.05 12.03 -9.08
C GLU A 183 -3.53 10.62 -8.80
N ILE A 184 -2.27 10.50 -8.36
CA ILE A 184 -1.64 9.21 -8.11
C ILE A 184 -2.38 8.45 -7.00
N TYR A 185 -2.69 9.11 -5.89
CA TYR A 185 -3.32 8.51 -4.72
C TYR A 185 -4.86 8.50 -4.75
N GLU A 186 -5.50 8.92 -5.84
CA GLU A 186 -6.97 8.93 -5.93
C GLU A 186 -7.56 7.52 -5.73
N CYS A 187 -8.56 7.41 -4.84
CA CYS A 187 -9.20 6.16 -4.40
C CYS A 187 -10.71 6.09 -4.63
#